data_AF-O20936-F1
#
_entry.id   AF-O20936-F1
#
_cell.length_a   1.000
_cell.length_b   1.000
_cell.length_c   1.000
_cell.angle_alpha   90.00
_cell.angle_beta   90.00
_cell.angle_gamma   90.00
#
_symmetry.space_group_name_H-M   'P 1'
#
loop_
_entity.id
_entity.type
_entity.pdbx_description
1 polymer ?
#
loop_
_entity_poly.entity_id
_entity_poly.type
_entity_poly.pdbx_seq_one_letter_code
_entity_poly.pdbx_strand_id
1 'polypeptide(L)'
;FICIYLHIGRGIYYGSYLYTPTWLVGVIILFLVMGAAFMGYVLPWGQMSFWGATVITNLLSAVPYLGVDLVQWVWGGFAVDNATLTRFFTFHFLMPFIVAAATMIHLLFLHQTGSNNPLGINSKKDKIPI
;
A
#
# COMPACT_ATOMS: atom_id res chain seq x y z
N PHE A 1 4.66 -3.12 8.69
CA PHE A 1 5.43 -3.68 7.57
C PHE A 1 5.93 -5.11 7.80
N ILE A 2 6.56 -5.46 8.92
CA ILE A 2 7.03 -6.84 9.18
C ILE A 2 5.94 -7.89 8.93
N CYS A 3 4.73 -7.71 9.50
CA CYS A 3 3.61 -8.61 9.27
C CYS A 3 3.19 -8.70 7.79
N ILE A 4 3.25 -7.58 7.06
CA ILE A 4 2.91 -7.55 5.62
C ILE A 4 3.94 -8.34 4.83
N TYR A 5 5.23 -8.18 5.11
CA TYR A 5 6.29 -8.93 4.42
C TYR A 5 6.24 -10.43 4.73
N LEU A 6 5.98 -10.81 5.98
CA LEU A 6 5.76 -12.22 6.35
C LEU A 6 4.51 -12.77 5.65
N HIS A 7 3.43 -11.98 5.56
CA HIS A 7 2.21 -12.39 4.89
C HIS A 7 2.40 -12.58 3.38
N ILE A 8 3.12 -11.67 2.70
CA ILE A 8 3.50 -11.79 1.29
C ILE A 8 4.41 -13.01 1.09
N GLY A 9 5.42 -13.19 1.95
CA GLY A 9 6.33 -14.34 1.91
C GLY A 9 5.59 -15.68 2.03
N ARG A 10 4.64 -15.78 2.98
CA ARG A 10 3.73 -16.93 3.09
C ARG A 10 2.96 -17.15 1.80
N GLY A 11 2.44 -16.07 1.21
CA GLY A 11 1.68 -16.13 -0.04
C GLY A 11 2.48 -16.66 -1.22
N ILE A 12 3.74 -16.25 -1.34
CA ILE A 12 4.68 -16.73 -2.37
C ILE A 12 5.04 -18.19 -2.10
N TYR A 13 5.46 -18.52 -0.88
CA TYR A 13 5.97 -19.84 -0.52
C TYR A 13 4.94 -20.96 -0.73
N TYR A 14 3.67 -20.72 -0.35
CA TYR A 14 2.59 -21.71 -0.49
C TYR A 14 1.77 -21.57 -1.77
N GLY A 15 2.20 -20.75 -2.74
CA GLY A 15 1.44 -20.58 -4.00
C GLY A 15 0.07 -19.90 -3.84
N SER A 16 -0.14 -19.14 -2.77
CA SER A 16 -1.43 -18.46 -2.52
C SER A 16 -1.68 -17.29 -3.48
N TYR A 17 -0.67 -16.84 -4.23
CA TYR A 17 -0.83 -15.86 -5.32
C TYR A 17 -1.72 -16.37 -6.46
N LEU A 18 -1.94 -17.69 -6.55
CA LEU A 18 -2.86 -18.30 -7.52
C LEU A 18 -4.33 -17.91 -7.27
N TYR A 19 -4.67 -17.44 -6.06
CA TYR A 19 -5.96 -16.78 -5.79
C TYR A 19 -5.90 -15.33 -6.31
N THR A 20 -5.84 -15.17 -7.63
CA THR A 20 -5.47 -13.92 -8.31
C THR A 20 -6.27 -12.69 -7.85
N PRO A 21 -7.61 -12.72 -7.71
CA PRO A 21 -8.36 -11.55 -7.23
C PRO A 21 -7.93 -11.13 -5.81
N THR A 22 -7.81 -12.09 -4.89
CA THR A 22 -7.34 -11.87 -3.52
C THR A 22 -5.92 -11.31 -3.51
N TRP A 23 -5.02 -11.90 -4.31
CA TRP A 23 -3.62 -11.48 -4.42
C TRP A 23 -3.48 -10.04 -4.95
N LEU A 24 -4.18 -9.70 -6.03
CA LEU A 24 -4.13 -8.35 -6.62
C LEU A 24 -4.63 -7.29 -5.65
N VAL A 25 -5.72 -7.55 -4.91
CA VAL A 25 -6.16 -6.64 -3.85
C VAL A 25 -5.12 -6.54 -2.73
N GLY A 26 -4.43 -7.63 -2.39
CA GLY A 26 -3.31 -7.61 -1.45
C GLY A 26 -2.15 -6.71 -1.90
N VAL A 27 -1.82 -6.72 -3.19
CA VAL A 27 -0.83 -5.81 -3.80
C VAL A 27 -1.30 -4.35 -3.73
N ILE A 28 -2.58 -4.07 -3.99
CA ILE A 28 -3.15 -2.73 -3.84
C ILE A 28 -3.03 -2.27 -2.37
N ILE A 29 -3.39 -3.12 -1.41
CA ILE A 29 -3.25 -2.81 0.03
C ILE A 29 -1.79 -2.50 0.39
N LEU A 30 -0.82 -3.24 -0.14
CA LEU A 30 0.60 -2.97 0.09
C LEU A 30 0.96 -1.53 -0.34
N PHE A 31 0.59 -1.13 -1.56
CA PHE A 31 0.88 0.22 -2.05
C PHE A 31 0.15 1.31 -1.26
N LEU A 32 -1.10 1.06 -0.84
CA LEU A 32 -1.84 1.99 0.02
C LEU A 32 -1.15 2.17 1.38
N VAL A 33 -0.73 1.08 2.03
CA VAL A 33 -0.03 1.15 3.32
C VAL A 33 1.34 1.80 3.17
N MET A 34 2.07 1.55 2.08
CA MET A 34 3.33 2.25 1.76
C MET A 34 3.11 3.76 1.63
N GLY A 35 2.10 4.19 0.87
CA GLY A 35 1.75 5.60 0.74
C GLY A 35 1.35 6.23 2.08
N ALA A 36 0.48 5.57 2.85
CA ALA A 36 0.04 6.04 4.16
C ALA A 36 1.23 6.23 5.12
N ALA A 37 2.14 5.25 5.19
CA ALA A 37 3.30 5.32 6.06
C ALA A 37 4.31 6.39 5.63
N PHE A 38 4.56 6.51 4.32
CA PHE A 38 5.42 7.56 3.77
C PHE A 38 4.89 8.95 4.13
N MET A 39 3.62 9.24 3.83
CA MET A 39 3.03 10.54 4.15
C MET A 39 3.01 10.81 5.66
N GLY A 40 2.74 9.77 6.48
CA GLY A 40 2.79 9.87 7.94
C GLY A 40 4.18 10.22 8.47
N TYR A 41 5.24 9.66 7.85
CA TYR A 41 6.62 9.97 8.19
C TYR A 41 7.04 11.40 7.83
N VAL A 42 6.32 12.06 6.90
CA VAL A 42 6.58 13.46 6.54
C VAL A 42 6.03 14.43 7.61
N LEU A 43 4.99 14.04 8.35
CA LEU A 43 4.25 14.93 9.25
C LEU A 43 5.06 15.55 10.41
N PRO A 44 6.04 14.87 11.03
CA PRO A 44 6.87 15.48 12.08
C PRO A 44 7.78 16.61 11.58
N TRP A 45 7.90 16.79 10.27
CA TRP A 45 8.66 17.86 9.61
C TRP A 45 10.13 17.99 10.05
N GLY A 46 10.78 16.86 10.36
CA GLY A 46 12.22 16.80 10.64
C GLY A 46 13.07 16.79 9.37
N GLN A 47 14.40 16.88 9.51
CA GLN A 47 15.35 16.86 8.37
C GLN A 47 15.15 15.66 7.45
N MET A 48 15.10 14.45 8.01
CA MET A 48 14.89 13.23 7.21
C MET A 48 13.49 13.17 6.58
N SER A 49 12.48 13.70 7.26
CA SER A 49 11.11 13.81 6.73
C SER A 49 11.07 14.72 5.50
N PHE A 50 11.66 15.91 5.60
CA PHE A 50 11.70 16.91 4.54
C PHE A 50 12.51 16.45 3.32
N TRP A 51 13.74 16.00 3.53
CA TRP A 51 14.61 15.54 2.44
C TRP A 51 14.10 14.24 1.84
N GLY A 52 13.56 13.33 2.66
CA GLY A 52 12.90 12.12 2.19
C GLY A 52 11.70 12.44 1.29
N ALA A 53 10.85 13.39 1.69
CA ALA A 53 9.73 13.84 0.86
C ALA A 53 10.21 14.39 -0.47
N THR A 54 11.21 15.28 -0.44
CA THR A 54 11.80 15.90 -1.64
C THR A 54 12.34 14.87 -2.61
N VAL A 55 13.20 13.95 -2.15
CA VAL A 55 13.84 12.95 -3.03
C VAL A 55 12.81 11.97 -3.60
N ILE A 56 11.93 11.42 -2.77
CA ILE A 56 10.98 10.37 -3.20
C ILE A 56 9.96 10.92 -4.19
N THR A 57 9.37 12.08 -3.91
CA THR A 57 8.35 12.66 -4.81
C THR A 57 8.95 13.19 -6.11
N ASN A 58 10.21 13.64 -6.08
CA ASN A 58 10.90 14.08 -7.29
C ASN A 58 11.23 12.93 -8.25
N LEU A 59 11.10 11.66 -7.84
CA LEU A 59 11.18 10.53 -8.79
C LEU A 59 10.10 10.62 -9.90
N LEU A 60 8.98 11.30 -9.65
CA LEU A 60 7.96 11.57 -10.67
C LEU A 60 8.47 12.48 -11.79
N SER A 61 9.53 13.25 -11.58
CA SER A 61 10.12 14.10 -12.61
C SER A 61 10.69 13.30 -13.78
N ALA A 62 10.93 12.00 -13.60
CA ALA A 62 11.43 11.10 -14.63
C ALA A 62 10.35 10.70 -15.66
N VAL A 63 9.07 11.04 -15.42
CA VAL A 63 8.00 10.79 -16.40
C VAL A 63 8.19 11.72 -17.62
N PRO A 64 8.32 11.18 -18.85
CA PRO A 64 8.51 12.00 -20.04
C PRO A 64 7.35 12.99 -20.24
N TYR A 65 7.69 14.21 -20.67
CA TYR A 65 6.78 15.32 -20.98
C TYR A 65 6.00 15.92 -19.78
N LEU A 66 5.54 15.10 -18.83
CA LEU A 66 4.67 15.53 -17.73
C LEU A 66 5.37 15.57 -16.36
N GLY A 67 6.62 15.10 -16.25
CA GLY A 67 7.26 14.85 -14.96
C GLY A 67 7.36 16.08 -14.05
N VAL A 68 7.80 17.22 -14.59
CA VAL A 68 7.94 18.47 -13.80
C VAL A 68 6.58 18.95 -13.31
N ASP A 69 5.57 18.92 -14.17
CA ASP A 69 4.20 19.33 -13.82
C ASP A 69 3.59 18.42 -12.76
N LEU A 70 3.83 17.10 -12.83
CA LEU A 70 3.39 16.14 -11.82
C LEU A 70 4.02 16.43 -10.45
N VAL A 71 5.33 16.70 -10.39
CA VAL A 71 6.03 17.01 -9.15
C VAL A 71 5.48 18.30 -8.53
N GLN A 72 5.40 19.37 -9.31
CA GLN A 72 4.89 20.65 -8.82
C GLN A 72 3.41 20.56 -8.41
N TRP A 73 2.61 19.75 -9.11
CA TRP A 73 1.22 19.49 -8.74
C TRP A 73 1.11 18.71 -7.42
N VAL A 74 1.97 17.73 -7.16
CA VAL A 74 2.02 17.01 -5.89
C VAL A 74 2.43 17.96 -4.76
N TRP A 75 3.44 18.81 -4.97
CA TRP A 75 3.91 19.77 -3.96
C TRP A 75 2.94 20.92 -3.74
N GLY A 76 2.18 21.32 -4.76
CA GLY A 76 1.39 22.55 -4.71
C GLY A 76 2.28 23.80 -4.72
N GLY A 77 3.46 23.71 -5.35
CA GLY A 77 4.47 24.77 -5.39
C GLY A 77 5.77 24.31 -6.07
N PHE A 78 6.82 25.11 -5.98
CA PHE A 78 8.12 24.82 -6.61
C PHE A 78 9.03 23.90 -5.77
N ALA A 79 8.68 23.67 -4.51
CA ALA A 79 9.39 22.81 -3.58
C ALA A 79 8.42 22.21 -2.57
N VAL A 80 8.87 21.20 -1.81
CA VAL A 80 8.16 20.71 -0.63
C VAL A 80 8.06 21.84 0.39
N ASP A 81 6.83 22.22 0.77
CA ASP A 81 6.56 23.30 1.73
C ASP A 81 5.22 23.06 2.47
N ASN A 82 4.68 24.05 3.16
CA ASN A 82 3.47 23.97 3.96
C ASN A 82 2.23 23.48 3.17
N ALA A 83 2.14 23.82 1.88
CA ALA A 83 1.10 23.30 0.99
C ALA A 83 1.18 21.77 0.87
N THR A 84 2.39 21.21 0.70
CA THR A 84 2.64 19.77 0.68
C THR A 84 2.26 19.13 2.01
N LEU A 85 2.72 19.70 3.13
CA LEU A 85 2.49 19.15 4.48
C LEU A 85 0.99 19.03 4.79
N THR A 86 0.23 20.09 4.50
CA THR A 86 -1.22 20.13 4.77
C THR A 86 -1.98 19.09 3.94
N ARG A 87 -1.60 18.91 2.67
CA ARG A 87 -2.19 17.88 1.80
C ARG A 87 -1.81 16.48 2.23
N PHE A 88 -0.53 16.28 2.60
CA PHE A 88 -0.04 14.99 3.08
C PHE A 88 -0.71 14.58 4.39
N PHE A 89 -0.99 15.53 5.29
CA PHE A 89 -1.80 15.28 6.48
C PHE A 89 -3.20 14.77 6.10
N THR A 90 -3.87 15.46 5.17
CA THR A 90 -5.22 15.09 4.72
C THR A 90 -5.24 13.69 4.09
N PHE A 91 -4.30 13.39 3.21
CA PHE A 91 -4.20 12.07 2.59
C PHE A 91 -3.79 10.99 3.61
N HIS A 92 -2.84 11.28 4.49
CA HIS A 92 -2.45 10.35 5.55
C HIS A 92 -3.62 10.01 6.47
N PHE A 93 -4.47 10.99 6.79
CA PHE A 93 -5.68 10.77 7.59
C PHE A 93 -6.71 9.88 6.85
N LEU A 94 -6.91 10.11 5.55
CA LEU A 94 -7.90 9.38 4.76
C LEU A 94 -7.48 7.93 4.44
N MET A 95 -6.21 7.71 4.12
CA MET A 95 -5.70 6.45 3.59
C MET A 95 -5.97 5.22 4.47
N PRO A 96 -5.85 5.27 5.81
CA PRO A 96 -6.21 4.15 6.69
C PRO A 96 -7.64 3.66 6.50
N PHE A 97 -8.60 4.54 6.24
CA PHE A 97 -9.99 4.16 5.96
C PHE A 97 -10.14 3.48 4.61
N ILE A 98 -9.39 3.94 3.60
CA ILE A 98 -9.32 3.30 2.28
C ILE A 98 -8.70 1.90 2.41
N VAL A 99 -7.63 1.76 3.21
CA VAL A 99 -7.01 0.45 3.50
C VAL A 99 -8.01 -0.48 4.17
N ALA A 100 -8.76 -0.01 5.16
CA ALA A 100 -9.79 -0.83 5.82
C ALA A 100 -10.86 -1.32 4.83
N ALA A 101 -11.34 -0.45 3.94
CA ALA A 101 -12.28 -0.83 2.88
C ALA A 101 -11.67 -1.86 1.91
N ALA A 102 -10.42 -1.65 1.48
CA ALA A 102 -9.70 -2.60 0.62
C ALA A 102 -9.48 -3.96 1.32
N THR A 103 -9.23 -3.98 2.64
CA THR A 103 -9.16 -5.22 3.43
C THR A 103 -10.48 -5.98 3.41
N MET A 104 -11.63 -5.31 3.48
CA MET A 104 -12.93 -5.98 3.35
C MET A 104 -13.10 -6.64 1.97
N ILE A 105 -12.66 -5.97 0.90
CA ILE A 105 -12.67 -6.54 -0.46
C ILE A 105 -11.70 -7.73 -0.57
N HIS A 106 -10.52 -7.63 0.04
CA HIS A 106 -9.54 -8.71 0.08
C HIS A 106 -10.12 -9.96 0.75
N LEU A 107 -10.81 -9.79 1.88
CA LEU A 107 -11.47 -10.88 2.60
C LEU A 107 -12.69 -11.42 1.83
N LEU A 108 -13.44 -10.56 1.12
CA LEU A 108 -14.54 -10.99 0.26
C LEU A 108 -14.05 -11.99 -0.80
N PHE A 109 -12.98 -11.67 -1.53
CA PHE A 109 -12.41 -12.59 -2.53
C PHE A 109 -11.82 -13.85 -1.88
N LEU A 110 -11.17 -13.72 -0.72
CA LEU A 110 -10.68 -14.88 0.03
C LEU A 110 -11.83 -15.84 0.40
N HIS A 111 -12.98 -15.33 0.82
CA HIS A 111 -14.13 -16.15 1.21
C HIS A 111 -14.79 -16.87 0.03
N GLN A 112 -14.60 -16.40 -1.21
CA GLN A 112 -15.11 -17.11 -2.40
C GLN A 112 -14.37 -18.43 -2.64
N THR A 113 -13.08 -18.50 -2.33
CA THR A 113 -12.24 -19.69 -2.56
C THR A 113 -11.96 -20.47 -1.29
N GLY A 114 -12.00 -19.81 -0.13
CA GLY A 114 -11.45 -20.29 1.13
C GLY A 114 -9.93 -20.16 1.20
N SER A 115 -9.38 -20.45 2.39
CA SER A 115 -7.94 -20.40 2.67
C SER A 115 -7.18 -21.54 2.00
N ASN A 116 -5.94 -21.23 1.60
CA ASN A 116 -4.93 -22.23 1.24
C ASN A 116 -4.44 -23.02 2.47
N ASN A 117 -3.69 -24.10 2.24
CA ASN A 117 -3.01 -24.88 3.28
C ASN A 117 -1.57 -25.26 2.86
N PRO A 118 -0.70 -25.65 3.81
CA PRO A 118 0.70 -25.94 3.54
C PRO A 118 0.96 -27.06 2.53
N LEU A 119 0.02 -28.00 2.37
CA LEU A 119 0.16 -29.13 1.45
C LEU A 119 -0.24 -28.77 0.01
N GLY A 120 -0.88 -27.62 -0.21
CA GLY A 120 -1.34 -27.20 -1.54
C GLY A 120 -2.45 -28.07 -2.15
N ILE A 121 -3.06 -28.96 -1.35
CA ILE A 121 -4.13 -29.86 -1.80
C ILE A 121 -5.51 -29.36 -1.34
N ASN A 122 -6.58 -29.90 -1.92
CA ASN A 122 -7.93 -29.49 -1.55
C ASN A 122 -8.29 -29.93 -0.12
N SER A 123 -8.53 -28.95 0.78
CA SER A 123 -8.86 -29.17 2.20
C SER A 123 -10.35 -29.39 2.48
N LYS A 124 -11.22 -29.47 1.45
CA LYS A 124 -12.69 -29.63 1.65
C LYS A 124 -13.10 -30.83 2.51
N LYS A 125 -12.31 -31.90 2.53
CA LYS A 125 -12.59 -33.13 3.27
C LYS A 125 -12.26 -33.04 4.78
N ASP A 126 -11.52 -32.02 5.19
CA ASP A 126 -11.05 -31.85 6.56
C ASP A 126 -11.08 -30.36 6.96
N LYS A 127 -12.29 -29.79 6.94
CA LYS A 127 -12.53 -28.42 7.40
C LYS A 127 -13.06 -28.44 8.83
N ILE A 128 -12.46 -27.61 9.68
CA ILE A 128 -12.97 -27.27 11.01
C ILE A 128 -13.59 -25.87 11.00
N PRO A 129 -14.62 -25.60 11.82
CA PRO A 129 -15.09 -24.24 12.04
C PRO A 129 -13.99 -23.40 12.69
N ILE A 130 -13.90 -22.13 12.28
CA ILE A 130 -13.08 -21.09 12.91
C ILE A 130 -13.95 -20.33 13.90
#